data_AF-A0A4Z1E482-F1
#
_entry.id   AF-A0A4Z1E482-F1
#
_cell.length_a   1.000
_cell.length_b   1.000
_cell.length_c   1.000
_cell.angle_alpha   90.00
_cell.angle_beta   90.00
_cell.angle_gamma   90.00
#
_symmetry.space_group_name_H-M   'P 1'
#
loop_
_entity.id
_entity.type
_entity.pdbx_description
1 polymer ?
#
loop_
_entity_poly.entity_id
_entity_poly.type
_entity_poly.pdbx_seq_one_letter_code
_entity_poly.pdbx_strand_id
1 'polypeptide(L)'
;MITATPPRTRTATLLAGAGALALAALGLAAGGGAAVAAPAPQNGPTGASVAVVGPSGGAAASPDGETTLSLSGSGFQSIDGGFGGIYVLFGWVADGAWQPSAGGAFGVGYAYQPDAQAAENSGYQKFVTFPGSTTASEANGSELALDGTWATELVIPGPVLSVTDAAGANPRDIDCRVETCGVITFGAHGVVNANNETFTPISFAPVAEAVAPVETAVPEPAPTETPEPSETEEPVAAEPSTTAAVEAAEEESVGSAEADAGGGGSSAAPWAVAGSAAAAGIGAATAAIVAARRRRASDPDPAPPIEV
;
A
#
# COMPACT_ATOMS: atom_id res chain seq x y z
N MET A 1 -54.55 -15.26 -56.05
CA MET A 1 -53.77 -14.63 -57.14
C MET A 1 -52.31 -14.68 -56.74
N ILE A 2 -51.54 -15.51 -57.44
CA ILE A 2 -50.16 -15.88 -57.15
C ILE A 2 -49.34 -15.45 -58.36
N THR A 3 -48.31 -14.63 -58.16
CA THR A 3 -47.32 -14.24 -59.17
C THR A 3 -45.93 -14.41 -58.54
N ALA A 4 -45.28 -15.56 -58.69
CA ALA A 4 -44.45 -16.01 -59.82
C ALA A 4 -43.06 -15.34 -59.86
N THR A 5 -42.06 -16.07 -59.35
CA THR A 5 -40.61 -15.85 -59.54
C THR A 5 -40.14 -16.47 -60.87
N PRO A 6 -39.12 -15.91 -61.56
CA PRO A 6 -37.89 -16.70 -61.86
C PRO A 6 -36.61 -15.81 -62.02
N PRO A 7 -35.44 -16.30 -62.52
CA PRO A 7 -34.62 -17.40 -62.01
C PRO A 7 -33.15 -16.99 -61.74
N ARG A 8 -32.39 -17.95 -61.18
CA ARG A 8 -30.96 -17.95 -60.85
C ARG A 8 -30.04 -17.87 -62.08
N THR A 9 -28.88 -17.23 -61.91
CA THR A 9 -27.67 -17.54 -62.69
C THR A 9 -26.54 -17.94 -61.74
N ARG A 10 -26.02 -19.15 -61.96
CA ARG A 10 -24.83 -19.71 -61.31
C ARG A 10 -23.61 -19.26 -62.12
N THR A 11 -22.54 -18.88 -61.44
CA THR A 11 -21.19 -19.03 -61.99
C THR A 11 -20.28 -19.51 -60.86
N ALA A 12 -19.89 -20.78 -60.97
CA ALA A 12 -18.82 -21.38 -60.21
C ALA A 12 -17.61 -21.49 -61.13
N THR A 13 -16.44 -21.05 -60.65
CA THR A 13 -15.17 -21.60 -61.14
C THR A 13 -14.16 -21.65 -59.98
N LEU A 14 -13.71 -22.87 -59.72
CA LEU A 14 -12.64 -23.30 -58.83
C LEU A 14 -11.26 -22.90 -59.37
N LEU A 15 -10.25 -22.84 -58.47
CA LEU A 15 -8.88 -23.40 -58.58
C LEU A 15 -8.06 -22.82 -57.40
N ALA A 16 -7.90 -23.55 -56.29
CA ALA A 16 -6.89 -24.58 -56.07
C ALA A 16 -5.45 -24.03 -56.07
N GLY A 17 -4.90 -23.86 -54.86
CA GLY A 17 -3.48 -23.67 -54.60
C GLY A 17 -3.13 -24.37 -53.30
N ALA A 18 -2.64 -25.61 -53.41
CA ALA A 18 -2.16 -26.43 -52.32
C ALA A 18 -0.80 -25.89 -51.83
N GLY A 19 -0.66 -25.75 -50.51
CA GLY A 19 0.61 -25.46 -49.84
C GLY A 19 0.59 -26.14 -48.47
N ALA A 20 0.83 -27.45 -48.47
CA ALA A 20 1.06 -28.21 -47.25
C ALA A 20 2.48 -27.92 -46.75
N LEU A 21 2.60 -27.18 -45.64
CA LEU A 21 3.77 -27.25 -44.78
C LEU A 21 3.34 -27.91 -43.47
N ALA A 22 3.69 -29.18 -43.32
CA ALA A 22 3.64 -29.90 -42.07
C ALA A 22 4.73 -29.32 -41.14
N LEU A 23 4.34 -28.55 -40.14
CA LEU A 23 5.18 -28.25 -38.99
C LEU A 23 4.88 -29.26 -37.89
N ALA A 24 5.90 -30.06 -37.60
CA ALA A 24 5.92 -31.08 -36.58
C ALA A 24 5.58 -30.48 -35.21
N ALA A 25 4.58 -31.08 -34.56
CA ALA A 25 4.27 -30.85 -33.17
C ALA A 25 5.38 -31.48 -32.30
N LEU A 26 6.22 -30.65 -31.71
CA LEU A 26 6.99 -31.00 -30.50
C LEU A 26 6.23 -30.42 -29.30
N GLY A 27 5.38 -31.26 -28.71
CA GLY A 27 4.71 -30.96 -27.46
C GLY A 27 5.73 -31.00 -26.31
N LEU A 28 6.31 -29.85 -25.98
CA LEU A 28 6.84 -29.62 -24.64
C LEU A 28 5.66 -29.21 -23.77
N ALA A 29 5.11 -30.18 -23.03
CA ALA A 29 4.26 -29.90 -21.88
C ALA A 29 5.14 -29.29 -20.78
N ALA A 30 5.47 -28.01 -20.92
CA ALA A 30 5.93 -27.20 -19.80
C ALA A 30 4.72 -27.08 -18.87
N GLY A 31 4.80 -27.74 -17.72
CA GLY A 31 3.92 -27.48 -16.57
C GLY A 31 4.17 -26.06 -16.07
N GLY A 32 3.72 -25.07 -16.83
CA GLY A 32 3.66 -23.69 -16.41
C GLY A 32 2.52 -23.58 -15.42
N GLY A 33 2.83 -23.76 -14.14
CA GLY A 33 1.98 -23.20 -13.09
C GLY A 33 1.81 -21.72 -13.43
N ALA A 34 0.57 -21.29 -13.69
CA ALA A 34 0.28 -19.90 -13.94
C ALA A 34 0.69 -19.14 -12.67
N ALA A 35 1.84 -18.45 -12.73
CA ALA A 35 2.20 -17.49 -11.71
C ALA A 35 1.13 -16.41 -11.74
N VAL A 36 0.25 -16.43 -10.75
CA VAL A 36 -0.73 -15.37 -10.55
C VAL A 36 0.11 -14.13 -10.26
N ALA A 37 0.17 -13.20 -11.21
CA ALA A 37 0.93 -11.97 -11.03
C ALA A 37 0.34 -11.25 -9.81
N ALA A 38 1.19 -10.98 -8.81
CA ALA A 38 0.78 -10.19 -7.67
C ALA A 38 0.27 -8.82 -8.16
N PRO A 39 -0.74 -8.24 -7.50
CA PRO A 39 -1.20 -6.90 -7.84
C PRO A 39 -0.03 -5.91 -7.82
N ALA A 40 0.02 -5.03 -8.82
CA ALA A 40 1.06 -4.02 -8.93
C ALA A 40 0.83 -2.90 -7.90
N PRO A 41 1.90 -2.23 -7.41
CA PRO A 41 1.77 -1.07 -6.56
C PRO A 41 1.01 0.06 -7.27
N GLN A 42 0.19 0.77 -6.51
CA GLN A 42 -0.49 1.99 -6.93
C GLN A 42 0.28 3.19 -6.39
N ASN A 43 1.08 3.79 -7.26
CA ASN A 43 1.81 5.02 -6.95
C ASN A 43 0.89 6.23 -6.96
N GLY A 44 1.24 7.25 -6.17
CA GLY A 44 0.53 8.52 -6.16
C GLY A 44 0.71 9.29 -7.47
N PRO A 45 -0.14 10.29 -7.76
CA PRO A 45 -0.13 11.07 -9.00
C PRO A 45 1.16 11.87 -9.21
N THR A 46 1.93 12.12 -8.16
CA THR A 46 3.24 12.78 -8.19
C THR A 46 4.41 11.81 -8.37
N GLY A 47 4.15 10.51 -8.47
CA GLY A 47 5.18 9.47 -8.38
C GLY A 47 5.48 9.01 -6.96
N ALA A 48 4.66 9.41 -5.97
CA ALA A 48 4.78 8.93 -4.60
C ALA A 48 4.75 7.39 -4.57
N SER A 49 5.69 6.77 -3.87
CA SER A 49 5.80 5.31 -3.77
C SER A 49 6.42 4.88 -2.45
N VAL A 50 6.06 3.67 -2.01
CA VAL A 50 6.59 3.06 -0.79
C VAL A 50 7.30 1.76 -1.15
N ALA A 51 8.59 1.67 -0.82
CA ALA A 51 9.33 0.43 -0.80
C ALA A 51 9.09 -0.28 0.53
N VAL A 52 8.85 -1.59 0.45
CA VAL A 52 8.53 -2.44 1.60
C VAL A 52 9.54 -3.57 1.67
N VAL A 53 10.19 -3.72 2.82
CA VAL A 53 11.12 -4.81 3.10
C VAL A 53 10.71 -5.50 4.39
N GLY A 54 10.27 -6.74 4.28
CA GLY A 54 10.04 -7.62 5.41
C GLY A 54 11.29 -8.40 5.81
N PRO A 55 11.23 -9.23 6.86
CA PRO A 55 12.38 -9.94 7.42
C PRO A 55 13.11 -10.87 6.44
N SER A 56 12.41 -11.35 5.40
CA SER A 56 12.97 -12.19 4.33
C SER A 56 13.56 -11.40 3.16
N GLY A 57 13.60 -10.06 3.25
CA GLY A 57 14.17 -9.17 2.23
C GLY A 57 13.23 -8.77 1.09
N GLY A 58 11.99 -9.27 1.07
CA GLY A 58 10.97 -8.89 0.09
C GLY A 58 9.77 -8.19 0.72
N ALA A 59 8.80 -7.75 -0.11
CA ALA A 59 7.53 -7.19 0.36
C ALA A 59 6.59 -8.31 0.87
N ALA A 60 6.96 -8.93 1.98
CA ALA A 60 6.25 -10.06 2.56
C ALA A 60 6.19 -10.00 4.10
N ALA A 61 5.09 -10.50 4.66
CA ALA A 61 4.88 -10.67 6.08
C ALA A 61 4.66 -12.15 6.44
N SER A 62 4.88 -12.50 7.71
CA SER A 62 4.67 -13.85 8.23
C SER A 62 3.20 -14.27 8.12
N PRO A 63 2.88 -15.48 7.62
CA PRO A 63 1.52 -15.99 7.60
C PRO A 63 1.03 -16.46 8.98
N ASP A 64 1.91 -16.50 9.99
CA ASP A 64 1.64 -17.17 11.26
C ASP A 64 1.69 -16.22 12.48
N GLY A 65 2.08 -14.96 12.30
CA GLY A 65 2.18 -14.03 13.43
C GLY A 65 2.71 -12.65 13.08
N GLU A 66 3.07 -11.93 14.12
CA GLU A 66 3.50 -10.54 14.03
C GLU A 66 4.75 -10.40 13.15
N THR A 67 4.81 -9.32 12.37
CA THR A 67 5.95 -8.99 11.51
C THR A 67 6.21 -7.49 11.55
N THR A 68 7.47 -7.10 11.77
CA THR A 68 7.92 -5.73 11.54
C THR A 68 8.44 -5.58 10.12
N LEU A 69 7.92 -4.59 9.40
CA LEU A 69 8.36 -4.20 8.07
C LEU A 69 9.21 -2.93 8.16
N SER A 70 10.31 -2.88 7.40
CA SER A 70 11.03 -1.64 7.13
C SER A 70 10.47 -0.98 5.88
N LEU A 71 10.12 0.30 5.99
CA LEU A 71 9.48 1.08 4.95
C LEU A 71 10.31 2.30 4.59
N SER A 72 10.39 2.61 3.29
CA SER A 72 10.90 3.89 2.81
C SER A 72 9.99 4.46 1.74
N GLY A 73 9.70 5.75 1.87
CA GLY A 73 8.87 6.49 0.93
C GLY A 73 9.68 7.51 0.14
N SER A 74 9.22 7.79 -1.08
CA SER A 74 9.77 8.84 -1.94
C SER A 74 8.68 9.45 -2.82
N GLY A 75 8.88 10.69 -3.28
CA GLY A 75 7.94 11.39 -4.18
C GLY A 75 6.66 11.91 -3.50
N PHE A 76 6.62 11.89 -2.17
CA PHE A 76 5.51 12.43 -1.39
C PHE A 76 5.53 13.96 -1.37
N GLN A 77 4.36 14.58 -1.29
CA GLN A 77 4.27 16.01 -1.07
C GLN A 77 4.63 16.35 0.38
N SER A 78 5.64 17.19 0.57
CA SER A 78 6.01 17.78 1.86
C SER A 78 5.69 19.27 1.89
N ILE A 79 5.14 19.76 3.01
CA ILE A 79 4.71 21.14 3.17
C ILE A 79 5.32 21.68 4.47
N ASP A 80 6.27 22.61 4.36
CA ASP A 80 6.86 23.28 5.52
C ASP A 80 5.81 24.03 6.34
N GLY A 81 5.76 23.77 7.64
CA GLY A 81 4.72 24.26 8.55
C GLY A 81 3.30 23.73 8.25
N GLY A 82 3.17 22.72 7.38
CA GLY A 82 1.89 22.14 7.01
C GLY A 82 1.22 21.41 8.18
N PHE A 83 -0.10 21.45 8.25
CA PHE A 83 -0.85 20.68 9.24
C PHE A 83 -0.82 19.18 8.91
N GLY A 84 -0.49 18.34 9.89
CA GLY A 84 -0.47 16.90 9.74
C GLY A 84 0.75 16.36 8.99
N GLY A 85 0.50 15.51 8.01
CA GLY A 85 1.51 14.74 7.30
C GLY A 85 0.87 13.52 6.66
N ILE A 86 1.45 12.34 6.87
CA ILE A 86 1.05 11.08 6.24
C ILE A 86 0.80 10.03 7.32
N TYR A 87 -0.35 9.36 7.29
CA TYR A 87 -0.50 8.08 7.98
C TYR A 87 0.00 6.96 7.08
N VAL A 88 0.82 6.08 7.66
CA VAL A 88 1.33 4.85 7.05
C VAL A 88 0.76 3.68 7.84
N LEU A 89 0.01 2.81 7.17
CA LEU A 89 -0.82 1.79 7.80
C LEU A 89 -0.75 0.49 7.01
N PHE A 90 -1.04 -0.63 7.69
CA PHE A 90 -1.31 -1.90 7.02
C PHE A 90 -2.81 -2.09 6.86
N GLY A 91 -3.24 -2.46 5.66
CA GLY A 91 -4.66 -2.54 5.35
C GLY A 91 -5.02 -3.33 4.10
N TRP A 92 -6.31 -3.40 3.88
CA TRP A 92 -6.97 -4.00 2.74
C TRP A 92 -7.55 -2.94 1.82
N VAL A 93 -7.52 -3.22 0.52
CA VAL A 93 -8.11 -2.39 -0.51
C VAL A 93 -9.00 -3.25 -1.41
N ALA A 94 -10.27 -2.86 -1.54
CA ALA A 94 -11.23 -3.55 -2.39
C ALA A 94 -10.75 -3.57 -3.83
N ASP A 95 -10.61 -4.75 -4.41
CA ASP A 95 -10.20 -4.97 -5.81
C ASP A 95 -8.91 -4.22 -6.21
N GLY A 96 -8.05 -3.88 -5.25
CA GLY A 96 -6.85 -3.06 -5.49
C GLY A 96 -7.16 -1.66 -6.05
N ALA A 97 -8.32 -1.09 -5.74
CA ALA A 97 -8.75 0.25 -6.17
C ALA A 97 -8.53 1.30 -5.07
N TRP A 98 -7.27 1.58 -4.72
CA TRP A 98 -6.93 2.61 -3.72
C TRP A 98 -7.24 4.03 -4.20
N GLN A 99 -8.13 4.75 -3.48
CA GLN A 99 -8.54 6.12 -3.82
C GLN A 99 -9.33 6.87 -2.71
N PRO A 100 -8.83 6.99 -1.46
CA PRO A 100 -9.58 7.68 -0.41
C PRO A 100 -9.96 9.13 -0.76
N SER A 101 -9.09 9.89 -1.44
CA SER A 101 -9.41 11.26 -1.88
C SER A 101 -10.44 11.35 -3.01
N ALA A 102 -10.75 10.25 -3.70
CA ALA A 102 -11.68 10.22 -4.83
C ALA A 102 -12.95 9.41 -4.53
N GLY A 103 -13.41 9.44 -3.28
CA GLY A 103 -14.68 8.82 -2.87
C GLY A 103 -14.56 7.41 -2.31
N GLY A 104 -13.33 6.91 -2.08
CA GLY A 104 -13.12 5.73 -1.26
C GLY A 104 -13.61 5.96 0.17
N ALA A 105 -14.17 4.93 0.79
CA ALA A 105 -14.67 4.99 2.17
C ALA A 105 -14.16 3.83 3.01
N PHE A 106 -13.76 4.13 4.25
CA PHE A 106 -13.36 3.13 5.24
C PHE A 106 -14.48 2.10 5.49
N GLY A 107 -14.10 0.83 5.60
CA GLY A 107 -15.01 -0.30 5.77
C GLY A 107 -15.68 -0.76 4.47
N VAL A 108 -15.59 0.02 3.38
CA VAL A 108 -16.21 -0.29 2.07
C VAL A 108 -15.16 -0.51 1.00
N GLY A 109 -14.41 0.55 0.64
CA GLY A 109 -13.37 0.50 -0.40
C GLY A 109 -11.98 0.19 0.15
N TYR A 110 -11.77 0.43 1.44
CA TYR A 110 -10.53 0.08 2.14
C TYR A 110 -10.80 -0.10 3.63
N ALA A 111 -9.90 -0.77 4.32
CA ALA A 111 -9.89 -0.86 5.77
C ALA A 111 -8.44 -1.06 6.23
N TYR A 112 -8.13 -0.74 7.48
CA TYR A 112 -6.78 -0.87 8.02
C TYR A 112 -6.80 -1.32 9.47
N GLN A 113 -5.67 -1.85 9.91
CA GLN A 113 -5.47 -2.29 11.29
C GLN A 113 -5.64 -1.10 12.24
N PRO A 114 -6.61 -1.14 13.17
CA PRO A 114 -6.79 -0.05 14.12
C PRO A 114 -5.60 0.07 15.09
N ASP A 115 -5.26 1.31 15.44
CA ASP A 115 -4.27 1.65 16.48
C ASP A 115 -4.64 2.99 17.14
N ALA A 116 -3.92 3.37 18.19
CA ALA A 116 -4.02 4.70 18.78
C ALA A 116 -3.37 5.75 17.86
N GLN A 117 -4.05 6.89 17.70
CA GLN A 117 -3.51 8.09 17.06
C GLN A 117 -2.70 8.90 18.09
N ALA A 118 -1.60 8.32 18.57
CA ALA A 118 -0.69 8.92 19.54
C ALA A 118 0.74 8.50 19.22
N ALA A 119 1.72 9.24 19.76
CA ALA A 119 3.14 8.91 19.59
C ALA A 119 3.42 7.50 20.12
N GLU A 120 2.92 7.20 21.32
CA GLU A 120 2.91 5.87 21.90
C GLU A 120 1.71 5.07 21.38
N ASN A 121 1.97 4.08 20.53
CA ASN A 121 0.96 3.16 20.01
C ASN A 121 1.56 1.76 19.80
N SER A 122 0.76 0.81 19.32
CA SER A 122 1.22 -0.56 19.09
C SER A 122 2.11 -0.73 17.86
N GLY A 123 2.33 0.34 17.09
CA GLY A 123 3.13 0.35 15.87
C GLY A 123 2.38 -0.10 14.62
N TYR A 124 1.07 -0.32 14.70
CA TYR A 124 0.20 -0.71 13.58
C TYR A 124 -0.17 0.50 12.71
N GLN A 125 -0.01 1.70 13.26
CA GLN A 125 -0.11 2.97 12.55
C GLN A 125 1.16 3.78 12.79
N LYS A 126 1.69 4.39 11.72
CA LYS A 126 2.76 5.39 11.82
C LYS A 126 2.30 6.74 11.31
N PHE A 127 2.63 7.78 12.07
CA PHE A 127 2.44 9.16 11.65
C PHE A 127 3.79 9.76 11.24
N VAL A 128 3.95 10.00 9.93
CA VAL A 128 5.08 10.74 9.36
C VAL A 128 4.65 12.20 9.26
N THR A 129 5.22 13.06 10.10
CA THR A 129 4.80 14.47 10.18
C THR A 129 5.41 15.32 9.08
N PHE A 130 4.71 16.36 8.63
CA PHE A 130 5.35 17.43 7.88
C PHE A 130 6.37 18.19 8.73
N PRO A 131 7.41 18.77 8.10
CA PRO A 131 8.40 19.56 8.82
C PRO A 131 7.74 20.80 9.44
N GLY A 132 8.00 21.02 10.72
CA GLY A 132 7.42 22.14 11.48
C GLY A 132 5.91 22.06 11.71
N SER A 133 5.28 20.89 11.54
CA SER A 133 3.84 20.74 11.76
C SER A 133 3.42 21.01 13.21
N THR A 134 2.24 21.60 13.40
CA THR A 134 1.66 21.78 14.74
C THR A 134 1.22 20.47 15.40
N THR A 135 1.10 19.36 14.66
CA THR A 135 0.79 18.03 15.21
C THR A 135 2.03 17.16 15.42
N ALA A 136 3.24 17.69 15.18
CA ALA A 136 4.47 16.91 15.20
C ALA A 136 4.74 16.16 16.52
N SER A 137 4.17 16.61 17.65
CA SER A 137 4.28 15.92 18.94
C SER A 137 3.66 14.52 18.96
N GLU A 138 2.76 14.21 18.03
CA GLU A 138 2.12 12.90 17.89
C GLU A 138 2.88 11.97 16.95
N ALA A 139 3.96 12.47 16.31
CA ALA A 139 4.69 11.74 15.28
C ALA A 139 5.50 10.59 15.88
N ASN A 140 5.39 9.43 15.23
CA ASN A 140 6.14 8.21 15.58
C ASN A 140 6.66 7.48 14.34
N GLY A 141 6.52 8.10 13.16
CA GLY A 141 6.88 7.58 11.85
C GLY A 141 8.09 8.25 11.19
N SER A 142 8.77 9.17 11.87
CA SER A 142 9.72 10.18 11.35
C SER A 142 9.09 11.50 10.91
N GLU A 143 9.94 12.48 10.59
CA GLU A 143 9.56 13.72 9.90
C GLU A 143 9.79 13.55 8.40
N LEU A 144 8.84 13.96 7.58
CA LEU A 144 8.91 13.94 6.12
C LEU A 144 9.92 15.00 5.65
N ALA A 145 10.97 14.59 4.96
CA ALA A 145 11.91 15.54 4.38
C ALA A 145 11.22 16.41 3.30
N LEU A 146 11.74 17.63 3.09
CA LEU A 146 11.19 18.56 2.10
C LEU A 146 11.27 18.03 0.65
N ASP A 147 12.16 17.07 0.38
CA ASP A 147 12.25 16.38 -0.90
C ASP A 147 11.25 15.23 -1.08
N GLY A 148 10.39 14.99 -0.08
CA GLY A 148 9.36 13.96 -0.10
C GLY A 148 9.83 12.58 0.29
N THR A 149 11.02 12.45 0.90
CA THR A 149 11.55 11.18 1.41
C THR A 149 11.26 10.98 2.91
N TRP A 150 11.04 9.73 3.29
CA TRP A 150 10.85 9.32 4.69
C TRP A 150 11.20 7.84 4.88
N ALA A 151 11.43 7.42 6.12
CA ALA A 151 11.61 6.02 6.47
C ALA A 151 11.00 5.70 7.85
N THR A 152 10.43 4.51 8.00
CA THR A 152 9.86 4.05 9.27
C THR A 152 9.80 2.54 9.36
N GLU A 153 9.42 2.03 10.52
CA GLU A 153 9.05 0.63 10.71
C GLU A 153 7.54 0.52 10.94
N LEU A 154 6.90 -0.53 10.43
CA LEU A 154 5.47 -0.78 10.63
C LEU A 154 5.26 -2.19 11.15
N VAL A 155 4.49 -2.33 12.21
CA VAL A 155 4.16 -3.64 12.79
C VAL A 155 2.86 -4.15 12.18
N ILE A 156 2.87 -5.38 11.68
CA ILE A 156 1.70 -6.12 11.22
C ILE A 156 1.40 -7.21 12.25
N PRO A 157 0.25 -7.17 12.96
CA PRO A 157 -0.06 -8.16 14.00
C PRO A 157 -0.20 -9.59 13.46
N GLY A 158 -0.64 -9.73 12.21
CA GLY A 158 -0.85 -11.00 11.54
C GLY A 158 -1.64 -10.84 10.24
N PRO A 159 -1.98 -11.96 9.57
CA PRO A 159 -2.64 -11.95 8.25
C PRO A 159 -4.14 -11.62 8.29
N VAL A 160 -4.77 -11.61 9.46
CA VAL A 160 -6.22 -11.39 9.59
C VAL A 160 -6.46 -10.04 10.24
N LEU A 161 -7.15 -9.14 9.54
CA LEU A 161 -7.61 -7.87 10.10
C LEU A 161 -9.08 -8.01 10.50
N SER A 162 -9.36 -7.77 11.78
CA SER A 162 -10.73 -7.59 12.26
C SER A 162 -11.12 -6.13 12.18
N VAL A 163 -12.07 -5.80 11.31
CA VAL A 163 -12.50 -4.42 11.04
C VAL A 163 -14.01 -4.28 11.12
N THR A 164 -14.48 -3.05 11.24
CA THR A 164 -15.91 -2.68 11.20
C THR A 164 -16.16 -1.70 10.05
N ASP A 165 -17.43 -1.45 9.75
CA ASP A 165 -17.83 -0.38 8.82
C ASP A 165 -17.63 1.02 9.41
N ALA A 166 -17.86 2.05 8.59
CA ALA A 166 -17.83 3.49 8.91
C ALA A 166 -18.61 3.94 10.17
N ALA A 167 -19.48 3.11 10.73
CA ALA A 167 -20.26 3.41 11.93
C ALA A 167 -19.79 2.61 13.15
N GLY A 168 -18.73 1.83 13.02
CA GLY A 168 -18.31 0.86 14.02
C GLY A 168 -19.24 -0.35 14.10
N ALA A 169 -20.12 -0.53 13.13
CA ALA A 169 -21.04 -1.65 13.02
C ALA A 169 -20.48 -2.73 12.09
N ASN A 170 -21.13 -3.89 12.06
CA ASN A 170 -20.85 -4.96 11.10
C ASN A 170 -19.39 -5.43 11.09
N PRO A 171 -18.95 -6.16 12.13
CA PRO A 171 -17.60 -6.71 12.16
C PRO A 171 -17.40 -7.68 11.00
N ARG A 172 -16.21 -7.61 10.38
CA ARG A 172 -15.74 -8.57 9.39
C ARG A 172 -14.26 -8.85 9.60
N ASP A 173 -13.87 -10.08 9.30
CA ASP A 173 -12.47 -10.47 9.22
C ASP A 173 -12.04 -10.46 7.76
N ILE A 174 -10.90 -9.85 7.50
CA ILE A 174 -10.24 -9.82 6.19
C ILE A 174 -8.99 -10.68 6.28
N ASP A 175 -8.94 -11.75 5.49
CA ASP A 175 -7.79 -12.65 5.43
C ASP A 175 -6.87 -12.27 4.27
N CYS A 176 -5.74 -11.62 4.59
CA CYS A 176 -4.76 -11.14 3.62
C CYS A 176 -3.93 -12.24 2.94
N ARG A 177 -4.16 -13.50 3.29
CA ARG A 177 -3.64 -14.64 2.51
C ARG A 177 -4.47 -14.89 1.25
N VAL A 178 -5.69 -14.34 1.20
CA VAL A 178 -6.64 -14.49 0.10
C VAL A 178 -6.96 -13.14 -0.53
N GLU A 179 -7.16 -12.13 0.31
CA GLU A 179 -7.49 -10.76 -0.08
C GLU A 179 -6.23 -9.93 -0.35
N THR A 180 -6.37 -8.89 -1.18
CA THR A 180 -5.25 -7.98 -1.47
C THR A 180 -5.05 -7.00 -0.32
N CYS A 181 -3.99 -7.22 0.44
CA CYS A 181 -3.55 -6.33 1.51
C CYS A 181 -2.16 -5.77 1.25
N GLY A 182 -1.82 -4.69 1.96
CA GLY A 182 -0.59 -3.98 1.73
C GLY A 182 -0.42 -2.78 2.64
N VAL A 183 0.65 -2.05 2.40
CA VAL A 183 0.91 -0.76 3.03
C VAL A 183 0.11 0.30 2.29
N ILE A 184 -0.71 1.05 3.01
CA ILE A 184 -1.44 2.21 2.51
C ILE A 184 -0.85 3.49 3.10
N THR A 185 -0.91 4.56 2.32
CA THR A 185 -0.64 5.91 2.82
C THR A 185 -1.78 6.85 2.47
N PHE A 186 -2.11 7.79 3.36
CA PHE A 186 -3.02 8.89 3.08
C PHE A 186 -2.75 10.07 4.02
N GLY A 187 -3.37 11.22 3.76
CA GLY A 187 -3.17 12.41 4.59
C GLY A 187 -3.60 12.20 6.04
N ALA A 188 -2.72 12.58 6.98
CA ALA A 188 -2.98 12.44 8.41
C ALA A 188 -4.06 13.41 8.90
N HIS A 189 -4.68 13.09 10.04
CA HIS A 189 -5.68 13.93 10.72
C HIS A 189 -6.86 14.38 9.84
N GLY A 190 -7.24 13.53 8.87
CA GLY A 190 -8.38 13.79 7.98
C GLY A 190 -8.07 14.70 6.79
N VAL A 191 -6.80 15.03 6.54
CA VAL A 191 -6.41 15.80 5.35
C VAL A 191 -6.61 14.95 4.09
N VAL A 192 -7.49 15.43 3.21
CA VAL A 192 -7.70 14.84 1.88
C VAL A 192 -6.54 15.29 0.96
N ASN A 193 -5.64 14.37 0.62
CA ASN A 193 -4.49 14.66 -0.23
C ASN A 193 -4.07 13.47 -1.09
N ALA A 194 -4.54 13.45 -2.34
CA ALA A 194 -4.20 12.42 -3.31
C ALA A 194 -2.69 12.31 -3.61
N ASN A 195 -1.90 13.38 -3.43
CA ASN A 195 -0.45 13.33 -3.68
C ASN A 195 0.29 12.46 -2.66
N ASN A 196 -0.32 12.19 -1.51
CA ASN A 196 0.23 11.36 -0.44
C ASN A 196 -0.48 10.00 -0.34
N GLU A 197 -1.29 9.66 -1.34
CA GLU A 197 -2.02 8.40 -1.41
C GLU A 197 -1.25 7.36 -2.22
N THR A 198 -0.88 6.26 -1.56
CA THR A 198 -0.21 5.12 -2.20
C THR A 198 -0.78 3.82 -1.65
N PHE A 199 -0.69 2.75 -2.44
CA PHE A 199 -0.91 1.39 -1.99
C PHE A 199 0.17 0.46 -2.54
N THR A 200 0.92 -0.16 -1.65
CA THR A 200 1.93 -1.17 -1.99
C THR A 200 1.50 -2.53 -1.46
N PRO A 201 1.04 -3.46 -2.33
CA PRO A 201 0.68 -4.81 -1.93
C PRO A 201 1.84 -5.55 -1.28
N ILE A 202 1.52 -6.39 -0.30
CA ILE A 202 2.48 -7.34 0.30
C ILE A 202 1.93 -8.76 0.22
N SER A 203 2.80 -9.75 0.31
CA SER A 203 2.40 -11.16 0.36
C SER A 203 2.49 -11.73 1.78
N PHE A 204 1.63 -12.69 2.10
CA PHE A 204 1.75 -13.52 3.29
C PHE A 204 2.30 -14.89 2.88
N ALA A 205 3.57 -14.89 2.45
CA ALA A 205 4.24 -16.10 2.01
C ALA A 205 4.86 -16.82 3.21
N PRO A 206 4.77 -18.16 3.28
CA PRO A 206 5.57 -18.92 4.25
C PRO A 206 7.05 -18.61 3.99
N VAL A 207 7.77 -18.31 5.07
CA VAL A 207 9.22 -18.14 5.02
C VAL A 207 9.77 -19.49 4.57
N ALA A 208 10.24 -19.58 3.34
CA ALA A 208 11.07 -20.71 2.96
C ALA A 208 12.28 -20.64 3.90
N GLU A 209 12.44 -21.64 4.78
CA GLU A 209 13.67 -21.79 5.54
C GLU A 209 14.81 -21.66 4.53
N ALA A 210 15.67 -20.66 4.76
CA ALA A 210 16.89 -20.55 3.99
C ALA A 210 17.62 -21.89 4.19
N VAL A 211 17.61 -22.72 3.15
CA VAL A 211 18.41 -23.94 3.15
C VAL A 211 19.83 -23.46 3.41
N ALA A 212 20.38 -23.82 4.57
CA ALA A 212 21.75 -23.48 4.91
C ALA A 212 22.62 -23.77 3.68
N PRO A 213 23.52 -22.85 3.28
CA PRO A 213 24.37 -23.10 2.14
C PRO A 213 25.03 -24.46 2.36
N VAL A 214 24.78 -25.41 1.45
CA VAL A 214 25.51 -26.67 1.45
C VAL A 214 26.95 -26.25 1.25
N GLU A 215 27.72 -26.33 2.32
CA GLU A 215 29.16 -26.13 2.30
C GLU A 215 29.68 -27.10 1.25
N THR A 216 29.99 -26.57 0.07
CA THR A 216 30.59 -27.35 -0.99
C THR A 216 31.98 -27.65 -0.47
N ALA A 217 32.19 -28.89 -0.01
CA ALA A 217 33.49 -29.34 0.46
C ALA A 217 34.54 -28.96 -0.58
N VAL A 218 35.36 -27.99 -0.23
CA VAL A 218 36.52 -27.60 -1.03
C VAL A 218 37.43 -28.83 -1.06
N PRO A 219 37.74 -29.39 -2.25
CA PRO A 219 38.71 -30.47 -2.30
C PRO A 219 40.05 -29.94 -1.76
N GLU A 220 40.61 -30.70 -0.82
CA GLU A 220 41.92 -30.48 -0.23
C GLU A 220 42.96 -30.21 -1.33
N PRO A 221 43.68 -29.07 -1.31
CA PRO A 221 44.69 -28.81 -2.31
C PRO A 221 45.86 -29.77 -2.13
N ALA A 222 46.28 -30.40 -3.23
CA ALA A 222 47.50 -31.19 -3.30
C ALA A 222 48.73 -30.32 -2.93
N PRO A 223 49.75 -30.88 -2.27
CA PRO A 223 50.93 -30.12 -1.85
C PRO A 223 51.69 -29.61 -3.08
N THR A 224 51.78 -28.29 -3.21
CA THR A 224 52.60 -27.64 -4.22
C THR A 224 53.97 -27.36 -3.62
N GLU A 225 55.02 -27.82 -4.30
CA GLU A 225 56.40 -27.62 -3.92
C GLU A 225 56.77 -26.13 -3.88
N THR A 226 57.49 -25.78 -2.82
CA THR A 226 58.14 -24.50 -2.56
C THR A 226 59.24 -24.19 -3.58
N PRO A 227 59.20 -23.01 -4.24
CA PRO A 227 60.41 -22.29 -4.58
C PRO A 227 60.71 -21.17 -3.57
N GLU A 228 61.96 -21.17 -3.11
CA GLU A 228 62.63 -20.14 -2.29
C GLU A 228 62.85 -18.82 -3.09
N PRO A 229 63.24 -17.71 -2.44
CA PRO A 229 62.66 -16.39 -2.62
C PRO A 229 63.43 -15.51 -3.60
N SER A 230 62.74 -14.50 -4.15
CA SER A 230 63.39 -13.35 -4.78
C SER A 230 62.96 -12.06 -4.09
N GLU A 231 63.99 -11.30 -3.76
CA GLU A 231 64.12 -10.07 -2.98
C GLU A 231 63.45 -8.82 -3.63
N THR A 232 63.18 -7.78 -2.81
CA THR A 232 63.13 -6.33 -3.18
C THR A 232 61.76 -5.87 -3.75
N GLU A 233 60.99 -4.87 -3.27
CA GLU A 233 61.23 -3.61 -2.52
C GLU A 233 60.03 -3.17 -1.65
N GLU A 234 60.34 -2.40 -0.59
CA GLU A 234 59.42 -1.55 0.17
C GLU A 234 58.84 -0.41 -0.70
N PRO A 235 57.62 0.07 -0.38
CA PRO A 235 57.58 1.48 0.01
C PRO A 235 56.61 1.81 1.17
N VAL A 236 57.19 2.50 2.16
CA VAL A 236 56.72 3.72 2.85
C VAL A 236 55.24 3.78 3.26
N ALA A 237 55.03 3.53 4.56
CA ALA A 237 53.82 3.90 5.30
C ALA A 237 53.69 5.43 5.39
N ALA A 238 52.55 5.96 4.94
CA ALA A 238 52.12 7.31 5.21
C ALA A 238 51.02 7.28 6.28
N GLU A 239 51.33 7.84 7.45
CA GLU A 239 50.39 8.14 8.52
C GLU A 239 49.36 9.19 8.06
N PRO A 240 48.14 9.14 8.62
CA PRO A 240 47.57 10.39 9.09
C PRO A 240 47.17 10.31 10.57
N SER A 241 47.75 11.25 11.32
CA SER A 241 47.23 11.77 12.58
C SER A 241 45.78 12.24 12.44
N THR A 242 44.93 11.87 13.39
CA THR A 242 43.86 12.77 13.87
C THR A 242 43.72 12.66 15.38
N THR A 243 44.02 13.77 16.04
CA THR A 243 43.76 14.08 17.44
C THR A 243 42.37 14.70 17.54
N ALA A 244 41.50 14.18 18.41
CA ALA A 244 40.64 14.95 19.31
C ALA A 244 39.66 14.01 20.04
N ALA A 245 40.07 13.55 21.22
CA ALA A 245 39.15 13.05 22.23
C ALA A 245 38.68 14.25 23.07
N VAL A 246 37.37 14.44 23.14
CA VAL A 246 36.67 15.33 24.06
C VAL A 246 35.95 14.43 25.07
N GLU A 247 36.39 14.51 26.33
CA GLU A 247 35.62 14.10 27.52
C GLU A 247 35.51 15.36 28.40
N ALA A 248 34.28 15.83 28.67
CA ALA A 248 33.48 15.57 29.88
C ALA A 248 34.04 16.36 31.09
N ALA A 249 33.27 16.96 32.01
CA ALA A 249 31.86 17.26 32.23
C ALA A 249 31.84 18.13 33.51
N GLU A 250 30.82 18.98 33.71
CA GLU A 250 30.31 19.50 35.01
C GLU A 250 29.06 20.35 34.65
N GLU A 251 27.81 19.90 34.84
CA GLU A 251 26.98 19.72 36.08
C GLU A 251 26.74 21.00 36.89
N GLU A 252 25.57 21.63 36.70
CA GLU A 252 24.67 22.21 37.73
C GLU A 252 23.25 22.24 37.12
N SER A 253 22.28 21.43 37.57
CA SER A 253 21.45 21.53 38.79
C SER A 253 20.53 22.75 38.83
N VAL A 254 19.22 22.55 38.59
CA VAL A 254 18.11 22.73 39.57
C VAL A 254 16.73 22.71 38.87
N GLY A 255 15.74 22.05 39.50
CA GLY A 255 14.33 22.42 39.35
C GLY A 255 13.33 21.27 39.26
N SER A 256 12.96 20.69 40.41
CA SER A 256 11.78 19.82 40.59
C SER A 256 10.48 20.61 40.74
N ALA A 257 9.39 20.05 40.22
CA ALA A 257 8.03 19.99 40.80
C ALA A 257 7.23 18.98 39.94
N GLU A 258 6.89 17.78 40.44
CA GLU A 258 5.64 17.42 41.16
C GLU A 258 4.37 17.96 40.48
N ALA A 259 3.25 17.26 40.32
CA ALA A 259 2.78 15.88 40.40
C ALA A 259 1.27 16.01 40.07
N ASP A 260 0.65 15.07 39.33
CA ASP A 260 -0.71 14.62 39.70
C ASP A 260 -1.05 13.29 39.03
N ALA A 261 -1.60 12.40 39.85
CA ALA A 261 -2.02 11.05 39.50
C ALA A 261 -3.54 11.01 39.42
N GLY A 262 -4.10 10.38 38.39
CA GLY A 262 -5.54 10.17 38.35
C GLY A 262 -6.05 9.23 37.26
N GLY A 263 -6.23 7.96 37.60
CA GLY A 263 -7.43 7.21 37.22
C GLY A 263 -7.41 6.47 35.89
N GLY A 264 -7.34 5.13 35.97
CA GLY A 264 -7.61 4.24 34.85
C GLY A 264 -9.06 4.24 34.40
N GLY A 265 -9.25 3.93 33.11
CA GLY A 265 -10.55 3.72 32.49
C GLY A 265 -10.35 3.24 31.06
N SER A 266 -10.41 1.91 30.88
CA SER A 266 -10.53 1.27 29.59
C SER A 266 -11.81 1.76 28.90
N SER A 267 -11.73 2.31 27.69
CA SER A 267 -12.89 2.43 26.81
C SER A 267 -12.49 2.48 25.35
N ALA A 268 -13.04 1.54 24.59
CA ALA A 268 -12.99 1.43 23.16
C ALA A 268 -13.44 2.71 22.42
N ALA A 269 -12.75 2.99 21.31
CA ALA A 269 -13.18 3.65 20.08
C ALA A 269 -14.23 4.80 20.16
N PRO A 270 -13.80 6.06 19.90
CA PRO A 270 -14.70 7.12 19.48
C PRO A 270 -14.29 7.67 18.11
N TRP A 271 -14.55 6.92 17.03
CA TRP A 271 -14.51 7.50 15.69
C TRP A 271 -15.93 7.84 15.25
N ALA A 272 -16.48 8.85 15.90
CA ALA A 272 -17.66 9.55 15.44
C ALA A 272 -17.44 11.04 15.65
N VAL A 273 -16.55 11.61 14.82
CA VAL A 273 -16.51 13.05 14.56
C VAL A 273 -16.67 13.18 13.05
N ALA A 274 -17.92 13.19 12.61
CA ALA A 274 -18.59 14.45 12.28
C ALA A 274 -17.80 15.20 11.19
N GLY A 275 -18.13 14.89 9.93
CA GLY A 275 -17.80 15.74 8.80
C GLY A 275 -18.24 17.16 9.11
N SER A 276 -17.26 18.03 9.34
CA SER A 276 -17.53 19.43 9.59
C SER A 276 -17.94 20.11 8.30
N ALA A 277 -19.12 20.69 8.36
CA ALA A 277 -19.76 21.45 7.33
C ALA A 277 -18.90 22.66 6.91
N ALA A 278 -18.42 22.62 5.67
CA ALA A 278 -18.09 23.80 4.90
C ALA A 278 -18.76 23.69 3.51
N ALA A 279 -20.10 23.71 3.52
CA ALA A 279 -20.92 23.95 2.33
C ALA A 279 -22.09 24.87 2.70
N ALA A 280 -21.77 26.07 3.18
CA ALA A 280 -22.71 27.17 3.17
C ALA A 280 -22.79 27.70 1.73
N GLY A 281 -23.82 27.25 0.99
CA GLY A 281 -24.20 27.80 -0.31
C GLY A 281 -24.04 26.82 -1.48
N ILE A 282 -25.01 25.92 -1.64
CA ILE A 282 -25.69 25.46 -2.88
C ILE A 282 -26.57 24.26 -2.44
N GLY A 283 -27.57 24.54 -1.60
CA GLY A 283 -28.42 23.52 -0.96
C GLY A 283 -29.92 23.69 -1.24
N ALA A 284 -30.29 24.44 -2.29
CA ALA A 284 -31.69 24.65 -2.67
C ALA A 284 -32.04 24.14 -4.08
N ALA A 285 -31.06 23.68 -4.87
CA ALA A 285 -31.31 23.28 -6.26
C ALA A 285 -31.53 21.76 -6.46
N THR A 286 -30.96 20.89 -5.60
CA THR A 286 -30.99 19.44 -5.81
C THR A 286 -32.27 18.77 -5.29
N ALA A 287 -32.86 19.28 -4.20
CA ALA A 287 -34.14 18.78 -3.69
C ALA A 287 -35.32 19.04 -4.65
N ALA A 288 -35.28 20.13 -5.42
CA ALA A 288 -36.30 20.46 -6.42
C ALA A 288 -36.28 19.50 -7.62
N ILE A 289 -35.09 19.04 -8.05
CA ILE A 289 -34.94 18.15 -9.21
C ILE A 289 -35.42 16.72 -8.88
N VAL A 290 -35.16 16.23 -7.67
CA VAL A 290 -35.62 14.90 -7.23
C VAL A 290 -37.14 14.89 -6.98
N ALA A 291 -37.72 15.97 -6.45
CA ALA A 291 -39.16 16.11 -6.29
C ALA A 291 -39.91 16.27 -7.63
N ALA A 292 -39.31 16.93 -8.62
CA ALA A 292 -39.90 17.07 -9.96
C ALA A 292 -39.90 15.75 -10.77
N ARG A 293 -38.87 14.90 -10.59
CA ARG A 293 -38.84 13.57 -11.24
C ARG A 293 -39.85 12.58 -10.67
N ARG A 294 -40.13 12.61 -9.36
CA ARG A 294 -41.15 11.73 -8.76
C ARG A 294 -42.58 12.07 -9.21
N ARG A 295 -42.90 13.34 -9.47
CA ARG A 295 -44.24 13.73 -9.95
C ARG A 295 -44.52 13.30 -11.39
N ARG A 296 -43.51 13.21 -12.26
CA ARG A 296 -43.70 12.73 -13.65
C ARG A 296 -43.88 11.22 -13.78
N ALA A 297 -43.54 10.45 -12.75
CA ALA A 297 -43.71 8.99 -12.76
C ALA A 297 -45.11 8.54 -12.24
N SER A 298 -45.99 9.49 -11.90
CA SER A 298 -47.32 9.20 -11.33
C SER A 298 -48.49 9.64 -12.23
N ASP A 299 -48.24 10.15 -13.44
CA ASP A 299 -49.32 10.38 -14.39
C ASP A 299 -49.66 9.06 -15.10
N PRO A 300 -50.89 8.54 -14.97
CA PRO A 300 -51.34 7.40 -15.76
C PRO A 300 -51.47 7.79 -17.24
N ASP A 301 -51.04 6.90 -18.13
CA ASP A 301 -51.22 7.06 -19.58
C ASP A 301 -52.70 7.34 -19.93
N PRO A 302 -52.99 8.30 -20.82
CA PRO A 302 -54.35 8.49 -21.31
C PRO A 302 -54.79 7.26 -22.09
N ALA A 303 -55.98 6.75 -21.75
CA ALA A 303 -56.59 5.61 -22.45
C ALA A 303 -56.75 5.91 -23.95
N PRO A 304 -56.56 4.90 -24.83
CA PRO A 304 -56.75 5.08 -26.26
C PRO A 304 -58.21 5.42 -26.58
N PRO A 305 -58.46 6.20 -27.65
CA PRO A 305 -59.82 6.56 -28.05
C PRO A 305 -60.60 5.31 -28.48
N ILE A 306 -61.85 5.22 -28.01
CA ILE A 306 -62.83 4.23 -28.47
C ILE A 306 -63.38 4.72 -29.81
N GLU A 307 -63.09 4.00 -30.89
CA GLU A 307 -63.77 4.18 -32.18
C GLU A 307 -65.20 3.63 -32.07
N VAL A 308 -66.18 4.45 -32.50
CA VAL A 308 -67.59 4.08 -32.73
C VAL A 308 -67.88 4.25 -34.21
#